data_AF-A0A962XEN5-F1
#
_entry.id   AF-A0A962XEN5-F1
#
_cell.length_a   1.000
_cell.length_b   1.000
_cell.length_c   1.000
_cell.angle_alpha   90.00
_cell.angle_beta   90.00
_cell.angle_gamma   90.00
#
_symmetry.space_group_name_H-M   'P 1'
#
loop_
_entity.id
_entity.type
_entity.pdbx_description
1 polymer ?
#
loop_
_entity_poly.entity_id
_entity_poly.type
_entity_poly.pdbx_seq_one_letter_code
_entity_poly.pdbx_strand_id
1 'polypeptide(L)'
;MRKSVRQWRRLPLHHRHGSRGFTLLEVLVSLLVLSIGLIGVAGLQLLGVSNSRDAYFRTQAVMLSYDISDRMRANQDAVDSASYSGNAGTLNSNCRSTTGCTPAQMAGDDVALWKLALAALPGGEGVVCIDSTFDDGSGEGSPACDGVGNQYAVKVWWDDDRNAATDKERLVTVVVP
;
A
#
# COMPACT_ATOMS: atom_id res chain seq x y z
N MET A 1 -96.08 0.50 43.89
CA MET A 1 -95.63 -0.39 42.79
C MET A 1 -94.20 -0.03 42.39
N ARG A 2 -93.22 -0.87 42.74
CA ARG A 2 -91.80 -0.75 42.35
C ARG A 2 -91.63 -1.24 40.91
N LYS A 3 -90.92 -0.49 40.05
CA LYS A 3 -90.34 -1.05 38.82
C LYS A 3 -88.82 -0.98 38.94
N SER A 4 -88.26 -2.17 39.17
CA SER A 4 -86.83 -2.48 39.10
C SER A 4 -86.35 -2.34 37.66
N VAL A 5 -85.34 -1.49 37.44
CA VAL A 5 -84.63 -1.39 36.16
C VAL A 5 -83.29 -2.10 36.31
N ARG A 6 -83.13 -3.21 35.58
CA ARG A 6 -81.93 -4.04 35.54
C ARG A 6 -80.78 -3.30 34.86
N GLN A 7 -79.68 -3.13 35.59
CA GLN A 7 -78.41 -2.58 35.10
C GLN A 7 -77.65 -3.67 34.33
N TRP A 8 -77.46 -3.46 33.01
CA TRP A 8 -76.64 -4.34 32.18
C TRP A 8 -75.16 -3.97 32.33
N ARG A 9 -74.36 -4.87 32.91
CA ARG A 9 -72.88 -4.79 32.91
C ARG A 9 -72.38 -4.92 31.47
N ARG A 10 -71.70 -3.90 30.95
CA ARG A 10 -70.95 -4.00 29.69
C ARG A 10 -69.67 -4.79 29.94
N LEU A 11 -69.53 -5.94 29.28
CA LEU A 11 -68.30 -6.73 29.25
C LEU A 11 -67.27 -6.03 28.33
N PRO A 12 -65.97 -6.03 28.67
CA PRO A 12 -64.94 -5.51 27.79
C PRO A 12 -64.77 -6.45 26.59
N LEU A 13 -65.06 -5.94 25.38
CA LEU A 13 -64.73 -6.62 24.15
C LEU A 13 -63.21 -6.56 23.97
N HIS A 14 -62.53 -7.67 24.25
CA HIS A 14 -61.14 -7.86 23.82
C HIS A 14 -61.09 -7.79 22.30
N HIS A 15 -60.61 -6.67 21.76
CA HIS A 15 -60.19 -6.59 20.36
C HIS A 15 -59.02 -7.54 20.18
N ARG A 16 -59.30 -8.74 19.64
CA ARG A 16 -58.26 -9.60 19.10
C ARG A 16 -57.69 -8.89 17.88
N HIS A 17 -56.54 -8.26 18.05
CA HIS A 17 -55.69 -7.91 16.92
C HIS A 17 -55.37 -9.21 16.17
N GLY A 18 -55.97 -9.36 14.98
CA GLY A 18 -55.67 -10.48 14.11
C GLY A 18 -54.21 -10.42 13.71
N SER A 19 -53.45 -11.48 14.01
CA SER A 19 -52.09 -11.67 13.53
C SER A 19 -52.13 -11.70 12.00
N ARG A 20 -51.67 -10.61 11.37
CA ARG A 20 -51.44 -10.57 9.92
C ARG A 20 -50.24 -11.47 9.63
N GLY A 21 -50.47 -12.63 9.04
CA GLY A 21 -49.38 -13.48 8.56
C GLY A 21 -48.59 -12.77 7.46
N PHE A 22 -47.30 -13.05 7.37
CA PHE A 22 -46.43 -12.55 6.29
C PHE A 22 -46.94 -13.05 4.94
N THR A 23 -46.98 -12.17 3.94
CA THR A 23 -47.31 -12.57 2.56
C THR A 23 -46.06 -13.10 1.86
N LEU A 24 -46.19 -14.06 0.92
CA LEU A 24 -45.03 -14.57 0.14
C LEU A 24 -44.30 -13.46 -0.63
N LEU A 25 -45.03 -12.42 -1.04
CA LEU A 25 -44.49 -11.26 -1.73
C LEU A 25 -43.58 -10.43 -0.82
N GLU A 26 -43.91 -10.32 0.46
CA GLU A 26 -43.11 -9.59 1.45
C GLU A 26 -41.75 -10.25 1.69
N VAL A 27 -41.71 -11.59 1.71
CA VAL A 27 -40.46 -12.35 1.81
C VAL A 27 -39.62 -12.18 0.55
N LEU A 28 -40.23 -12.22 -0.64
CA LEU A 28 -39.53 -12.04 -1.92
C LEU A 28 -38.89 -10.65 -2.04
N VAL A 29 -39.63 -9.60 -1.68
CA VAL A 29 -39.11 -8.23 -1.66
C VAL A 29 -37.99 -8.09 -0.62
N SER A 30 -38.13 -8.70 0.56
CA SER A 30 -37.08 -8.67 1.59
C SER A 30 -35.79 -9.34 1.11
N LEU A 31 -35.90 -10.48 0.43
CA LEU A 31 -34.74 -11.16 -0.16
C LEU A 31 -34.11 -10.34 -1.28
N LEU A 32 -34.90 -9.70 -2.14
CA LEU A 32 -34.39 -8.83 -3.20
C LEU A 32 -33.57 -7.67 -2.63
N VAL A 33 -34.11 -6.95 -1.64
CA VAL A 33 -33.41 -5.83 -0.98
C VAL A 33 -32.15 -6.32 -0.29
N LEU A 34 -32.21 -7.47 0.41
CA LEU A 34 -31.06 -8.08 1.05
C LEU A 34 -29.96 -8.43 0.03
N SER A 35 -30.32 -9.05 -1.10
CA SER A 35 -29.35 -9.41 -2.14
C SER A 35 -28.64 -8.19 -2.73
N ILE A 36 -29.37 -7.10 -3.01
CA ILE A 36 -28.77 -5.85 -3.49
C ILE A 36 -27.83 -5.26 -2.44
N GLY A 37 -28.24 -5.26 -1.16
CA GLY A 37 -27.40 -4.81 -0.04
C GLY A 37 -26.09 -5.59 0.07
N LEU A 38 -26.15 -6.93 -0.06
CA LEU A 38 -24.97 -7.79 0.01
C LEU A 38 -23.99 -7.57 -1.15
N ILE A 39 -24.50 -7.32 -2.37
CA ILE A 39 -23.63 -6.95 -3.51
C ILE A 39 -22.93 -5.61 -3.25
N GLY A 40 -23.62 -4.64 -2.65
CA GLY A 40 -23.02 -3.38 -2.23
C GLY A 40 -21.87 -3.56 -1.24
N VAL A 41 -22.07 -4.40 -0.21
CA VAL A 41 -21.02 -4.70 0.77
C VAL A 41 -19.84 -5.45 0.15
N ALA A 42 -20.09 -6.41 -0.75
CA ALA A 42 -19.03 -7.12 -1.45
C ALA A 42 -18.18 -6.16 -2.30
N GLY A 43 -18.79 -5.19 -2.98
CA GLY A 43 -18.07 -4.15 -3.72
C GLY A 43 -17.17 -3.30 -2.81
N LEU A 44 -17.68 -2.88 -1.65
CA LEU A 44 -16.88 -2.14 -0.67
C LEU A 44 -15.71 -2.97 -0.12
N GLN A 45 -15.91 -4.28 0.08
CA GLN A 45 -14.86 -5.18 0.54
C GLN A 45 -13.71 -5.29 -0.49
N LEU A 46 -14.04 -5.40 -1.77
CA LEU A 46 -13.02 -5.43 -2.84
C LEU A 46 -12.21 -4.14 -2.89
N LEU A 47 -12.88 -2.98 -2.80
CA LEU A 47 -12.19 -1.68 -2.74
C LEU A 47 -11.28 -1.57 -1.52
N GLY A 48 -11.74 -2.07 -0.36
CA GLY A 48 -10.92 -2.11 0.86
C GLY A 48 -9.66 -2.97 0.73
N VAL A 49 -9.77 -4.13 0.08
CA VAL A 49 -8.62 -5.02 -0.19
C VAL A 49 -7.62 -4.36 -1.13
N SER A 50 -8.09 -3.73 -2.22
CA SER A 50 -7.21 -3.01 -3.15
C SER A 50 -6.46 -1.89 -2.45
N ASN A 51 -7.17 -1.00 -1.74
CA ASN A 51 -6.54 0.11 -1.03
C ASN A 51 -5.52 -0.34 0.02
N SER A 52 -5.80 -1.47 0.69
CA SER A 52 -4.87 -2.05 1.67
C SER A 52 -3.59 -2.57 1.01
N ARG A 53 -3.70 -3.13 -0.20
CA ARG A 53 -2.57 -3.62 -0.98
C ARG A 53 -1.68 -2.47 -1.48
N ASP A 54 -2.27 -1.39 -2.00
CA ASP A 54 -1.53 -0.20 -2.43
C ASP A 54 -0.75 0.42 -1.26
N ALA A 55 -1.43 0.60 -0.12
CA ALA A 55 -0.82 1.13 1.09
C ALA A 55 0.33 0.24 1.61
N TYR A 56 0.18 -1.08 1.48
CA TYR A 56 1.21 -2.05 1.83
C TYR A 56 2.47 -1.88 0.96
N PHE A 57 2.33 -1.83 -0.37
CA PHE A 57 3.49 -1.66 -1.25
C PHE A 57 4.17 -0.31 -1.09
N ARG A 58 3.39 0.76 -0.92
CA ARG A 58 3.96 2.08 -0.61
C ARG A 58 4.76 2.07 0.69
N THR A 59 4.27 1.38 1.71
CA THR A 59 5.00 1.21 2.98
C THR A 59 6.29 0.42 2.77
N GLN A 60 6.24 -0.67 1.99
CA GLN A 60 7.43 -1.45 1.65
C GLN A 60 8.48 -0.62 0.88
N ALA A 61 8.06 0.20 -0.09
CA ALA A 61 8.95 1.08 -0.84
C ALA A 61 9.63 2.12 0.07
N VAL A 62 8.89 2.69 1.04
CA VAL A 62 9.45 3.61 2.05
C VAL A 62 10.49 2.89 2.92
N MET A 63 10.17 1.69 3.42
CA MET A 63 11.09 0.91 4.25
C MET A 63 12.38 0.56 3.49
N LEU A 64 12.27 0.15 2.22
CA LEU A 64 13.43 -0.17 1.37
C LEU A 64 14.24 1.08 1.02
N SER A 65 13.61 2.24 0.87
CA SER A 65 14.32 3.52 0.64
C SER A 65 15.12 3.94 1.87
N TYR A 66 14.56 3.76 3.07
CA TYR A 66 15.29 4.03 4.31
C TYR A 66 16.40 3.00 4.56
N ASP A 67 16.21 1.72 4.25
CA ASP A 67 17.25 0.68 4.40
C ASP A 67 18.53 1.08 3.66
N ILE A 68 18.45 1.46 2.38
CA ILE A 68 19.64 1.88 1.63
C ILE A 68 20.19 3.22 2.11
N SER A 69 19.32 4.16 2.52
CA SER A 69 19.75 5.45 3.07
C SER A 69 20.57 5.28 4.36
N ASP A 70 20.17 4.36 5.23
CA ASP A 70 20.86 4.10 6.48
C ASP A 70 22.18 3.35 6.26
N ARG A 71 22.26 2.45 5.26
CA ARG A 71 23.53 1.84 4.83
C ARG A 71 24.51 2.89 4.32
N MET A 72 24.04 3.85 3.51
CA MET A 72 24.87 4.96 3.03
C MET A 72 25.42 5.80 4.19
N ARG A 73 24.58 6.14 5.18
CA ARG A 73 25.02 6.87 6.39
C ARG A 73 26.05 6.09 7.22
N ALA A 74 25.97 4.76 7.22
CA ALA A 74 26.95 3.92 7.90
C ALA A 74 28.30 3.84 7.14
N ASN A 75 28.32 4.18 5.86
CA ASN A 75 29.48 4.08 4.97
C ASN A 75 29.79 5.43 4.31
N GLN A 76 30.07 6.44 5.14
CA GLN A 76 30.30 7.82 4.69
C GLN A 76 31.47 7.94 3.70
N ASP A 77 32.54 7.16 3.86
CA ASP A 77 33.69 7.16 2.93
C ASP A 77 33.25 6.83 1.48
N ALA A 78 32.27 5.93 1.32
CA ALA A 78 31.71 5.59 0.02
C ALA A 78 30.75 6.67 -0.52
N VAL A 79 30.04 7.37 0.37
CA VAL A 79 29.21 8.53 0.01
C VAL A 79 30.08 9.66 -0.52
N ASP A 80 31.15 10.01 0.20
CA ASP A 80 32.08 11.08 -0.13
C ASP A 80 32.85 10.82 -1.44
N SER A 81 33.07 9.54 -1.77
CA SER A 81 33.75 9.10 -3.00
C SER A 81 32.81 8.82 -4.18
N ALA A 82 31.53 9.21 -4.09
CA ALA A 82 30.53 8.97 -5.13
C ALA A 82 30.22 7.49 -5.42
N SER A 83 30.62 6.55 -4.55
CA SER A 83 30.61 5.10 -4.81
C SER A 83 29.21 4.46 -4.80
N TYR A 84 28.22 5.12 -4.20
CA TYR A 84 26.81 4.69 -4.26
C TYR A 84 26.10 5.16 -5.54
N SER A 85 26.69 6.08 -6.30
CA SER A 85 26.04 6.66 -7.49
C SER A 85 26.15 5.73 -8.69
N GLY A 86 25.02 5.26 -9.19
CA GLY A 86 24.96 4.46 -10.40
C GLY A 86 24.06 3.23 -10.26
N ASN A 87 23.95 2.49 -11.36
CA ASN A 87 22.86 1.54 -11.52
C ASN A 87 23.23 0.05 -11.31
N ALA A 88 24.50 -0.32 -11.23
CA ALA A 88 24.92 -1.72 -11.38
C ALA A 88 25.59 -2.31 -10.12
N GLY A 89 25.05 -2.05 -8.92
CA GLY A 89 25.56 -2.64 -7.68
C GLY A 89 26.02 -4.09 -7.87
N THR A 90 27.20 -4.42 -7.36
CA THR A 90 27.86 -5.72 -7.58
C THR A 90 28.00 -6.46 -6.26
N LEU A 91 27.43 -7.67 -6.18
CA LEU A 91 27.58 -8.52 -5.01
C LEU A 91 29.05 -8.87 -4.77
N ASN A 92 29.47 -8.79 -3.51
CA ASN A 92 30.80 -9.14 -3.07
C ASN A 92 30.73 -9.92 -1.74
N SER A 93 30.97 -11.22 -1.80
CA SER A 93 30.91 -12.09 -0.62
C SER A 93 31.95 -11.74 0.46
N ASN A 94 33.04 -11.07 0.10
CA ASN A 94 34.06 -10.65 1.08
C ASN A 94 33.54 -9.55 2.00
N CYS A 95 32.55 -8.76 1.58
CA CYS A 95 31.91 -7.76 2.43
C CYS A 95 31.16 -8.37 3.63
N ARG A 96 30.90 -9.69 3.59
CA ARG A 96 30.20 -10.45 4.63
C ARG A 96 31.07 -11.54 5.25
N SER A 97 32.38 -11.50 5.00
CA SER A 97 33.35 -12.43 5.55
C SER A 97 34.34 -11.71 6.46
N THR A 98 35.20 -12.48 7.15
CA THR A 98 36.28 -11.93 7.97
C THR A 98 37.37 -11.24 7.16
N THR A 99 37.43 -11.47 5.83
CA THR A 99 38.35 -10.75 4.93
C THR A 99 37.97 -9.28 4.79
N GLY A 100 36.67 -8.96 4.88
CA GLY A 100 36.16 -7.62 4.66
C GLY A 100 36.26 -7.17 3.20
N CYS A 101 35.81 -5.95 2.93
CA CYS A 101 35.91 -5.31 1.63
C CYS A 101 36.11 -3.80 1.79
N THR A 102 36.48 -3.11 0.71
CA THR A 102 36.65 -1.65 0.75
C THR A 102 35.29 -0.93 0.86
N PRO A 103 35.24 0.34 1.34
CA PRO A 103 34.02 1.14 1.35
C PRO A 103 33.26 1.15 0.02
N ALA A 104 33.97 1.28 -1.10
CA ALA A 104 33.39 1.25 -2.45
C ALA A 104 32.82 -0.13 -2.81
N GLN A 105 33.50 -1.22 -2.42
CA GLN A 105 32.98 -2.58 -2.62
C GLN A 105 31.73 -2.85 -1.76
N MET A 106 31.70 -2.32 -0.54
CA MET A 106 30.55 -2.40 0.35
C MET A 106 29.34 -1.67 -0.23
N ALA A 107 29.53 -0.46 -0.78
CA ALA A 107 28.47 0.27 -1.47
C ALA A 107 27.90 -0.52 -2.66
N GLY A 108 28.77 -1.20 -3.42
CA GLY A 108 28.35 -2.10 -4.49
C GLY A 108 27.51 -3.29 -4.00
N ASP A 109 27.94 -3.98 -2.93
CA ASP A 109 27.19 -5.10 -2.34
C ASP A 109 25.85 -4.64 -1.74
N ASP A 110 25.83 -3.46 -1.08
CA ASP A 110 24.63 -2.84 -0.52
C ASP A 110 23.59 -2.55 -1.60
N VAL A 111 23.97 -1.86 -2.68
CA VAL A 111 23.06 -1.55 -3.80
C VAL A 111 22.58 -2.84 -4.46
N ALA A 112 23.43 -3.85 -4.59
CA ALA A 112 23.03 -5.14 -5.16
C ALA A 112 22.00 -5.87 -4.30
N LEU A 113 22.24 -5.96 -2.98
CA LEU A 113 21.31 -6.58 -2.04
C LEU A 113 19.99 -5.81 -1.94
N TRP A 114 20.05 -4.48 -1.93
CA TRP A 114 18.88 -3.62 -1.94
C TRP A 114 18.04 -3.84 -3.19
N LYS A 115 18.66 -3.89 -4.38
CA LYS A 115 17.96 -4.20 -5.63
C LYS A 115 17.30 -5.57 -5.63
N LEU A 116 17.94 -6.58 -5.02
CA LEU A 116 17.29 -7.88 -4.82
C LEU A 116 16.07 -7.78 -3.90
N ALA A 117 16.12 -6.92 -2.87
CA ALA A 117 15.00 -6.69 -1.96
C ALA A 117 13.84 -5.92 -2.60
N LEU A 118 14.10 -5.08 -3.61
CA LEU A 118 13.07 -4.40 -4.40
C LEU A 118 12.14 -5.37 -5.13
N ALA A 119 12.56 -6.62 -5.36
CA ALA A 119 11.69 -7.67 -5.92
C ALA A 119 10.47 -8.01 -5.02
N ALA A 120 10.42 -7.52 -3.78
CA ALA A 120 9.23 -7.57 -2.94
C ALA A 120 8.09 -6.65 -3.43
N LEU A 121 8.40 -5.67 -4.29
CA LEU A 121 7.44 -4.79 -4.95
C LEU A 121 7.11 -5.34 -6.35
N PRO A 122 5.86 -5.22 -6.82
CA PRO A 122 5.51 -5.57 -8.20
C PRO A 122 6.29 -4.70 -9.19
N GLY A 123 7.07 -5.31 -10.08
CA GLY A 123 7.90 -4.54 -11.04
C GLY A 123 8.93 -3.62 -10.38
N GLY A 124 9.32 -3.93 -9.13
CA GLY A 124 10.18 -3.10 -8.29
C GLY A 124 11.54 -2.82 -8.93
N GLU A 125 11.83 -1.54 -9.11
CA GLU A 125 13.06 -1.03 -9.70
C GLU A 125 13.59 0.14 -8.86
N GLY A 126 14.88 0.40 -8.91
CA GLY A 126 15.44 1.49 -8.12
C GLY A 126 16.87 1.85 -8.47
N VAL A 127 17.21 3.10 -8.16
CA VAL A 127 18.54 3.66 -8.36
C VAL A 127 18.93 4.55 -7.18
N VAL A 128 20.23 4.56 -6.89
CA VAL A 128 20.86 5.55 -6.03
C VAL A 128 21.78 6.38 -6.92
N CYS A 129 21.62 7.69 -6.93
CA CYS A 129 22.45 8.55 -7.76
C CYS A 129 22.52 9.97 -7.20
N ILE A 130 23.56 10.71 -7.60
CA ILE A 130 23.61 12.15 -7.37
C ILE A 130 22.62 12.82 -8.33
N ASP A 131 21.78 13.68 -7.79
CA ASP A 131 20.73 14.34 -8.54
C ASP A 131 20.39 15.70 -7.93
N SER A 132 20.06 16.69 -8.77
CA SER A 132 19.52 17.98 -8.34
C SER A 132 18.03 18.13 -8.64
N THR A 133 17.48 17.31 -9.53
CA THR A 133 16.06 17.29 -9.91
C THR A 133 15.36 16.04 -9.40
N PHE A 134 15.34 15.90 -8.06
CA PHE A 134 14.90 14.68 -7.35
C PHE A 134 13.60 14.03 -7.87
N ASP A 135 12.60 14.83 -8.27
CA ASP A 135 11.26 14.34 -8.64
C ASP A 135 11.08 14.16 -10.16
N ASP A 136 12.04 13.53 -10.82
CA ASP A 136 12.00 13.14 -12.23
C ASP A 136 12.39 11.67 -12.48
N GLY A 137 12.44 11.28 -13.75
CA GLY A 137 12.73 9.90 -14.17
C GLY A 137 11.51 8.97 -14.18
N SER A 138 11.51 7.98 -15.07
CA SER A 138 10.36 7.11 -15.32
C SER A 138 10.63 5.63 -15.03
N GLY A 139 11.75 5.33 -14.37
CA GLY A 139 12.18 3.96 -14.06
C GLY A 139 13.70 3.82 -14.09
N GLU A 140 14.19 2.61 -13.82
CA GLU A 140 15.64 2.36 -13.74
C GLU A 140 16.36 2.56 -15.09
N GLY A 141 15.69 2.29 -16.22
CA GLY A 141 16.24 2.53 -17.55
C GLY A 141 16.30 4.01 -17.97
N SER A 142 15.56 4.89 -17.28
CA SER A 142 15.57 6.33 -17.51
C SER A 142 15.39 7.07 -16.17
N PRO A 143 16.41 7.00 -15.29
CA PRO A 143 16.29 7.48 -13.92
C PRO A 143 16.42 9.00 -13.79
N ALA A 144 16.79 9.67 -14.89
CA ALA A 144 17.04 11.11 -14.97
C ALA A 144 18.03 11.65 -13.93
N CYS A 145 19.00 10.82 -13.50
CA CYS A 145 20.10 11.28 -12.66
C CYS A 145 21.00 12.24 -13.44
N ASP A 146 21.03 13.51 -13.04
CA ASP A 146 21.84 14.54 -13.70
C ASP A 146 23.33 14.54 -13.25
N GLY A 147 23.64 13.91 -12.12
CA GLY A 147 24.98 13.88 -11.53
C GLY A 147 25.44 15.25 -11.01
N VAL A 148 24.51 16.19 -10.83
CA VAL A 148 24.78 17.56 -10.40
C VAL A 148 24.42 17.72 -8.93
N GLY A 149 25.24 18.50 -8.22
CA GLY A 149 25.04 18.78 -6.79
C GLY A 149 25.82 17.83 -5.90
N ASN A 150 25.42 17.78 -4.62
CA ASN A 150 26.07 16.97 -3.59
C ASN A 150 25.05 16.21 -2.73
N GLN A 151 23.89 15.91 -3.30
CA GLN A 151 22.83 15.16 -2.62
C GLN A 151 22.55 13.91 -3.42
N TYR A 152 22.33 12.81 -2.70
CA TYR A 152 21.92 11.57 -3.32
C TYR A 152 20.39 11.49 -3.34
N ALA A 153 19.86 11.05 -4.48
CA ALA A 153 18.49 10.61 -4.62
C ALA A 153 18.45 9.08 -4.56
N VAL A 154 17.62 8.55 -3.67
CA VAL A 154 17.15 7.17 -3.70
C VAL A 154 15.80 7.21 -4.40
N LYS A 155 15.73 6.72 -5.64
CA LYS A 155 14.49 6.65 -6.41
C LYS A 155 14.05 5.20 -6.52
N VAL A 156 12.80 4.93 -6.15
CA VAL A 156 12.17 3.60 -6.20
C VAL A 156 10.91 3.70 -7.04
N TRP A 157 10.74 2.74 -7.95
CA TRP A 157 9.55 2.59 -8.78
C TRP A 157 8.93 1.21 -8.59
N TRP A 158 7.61 1.14 -8.65
CA TRP A 158 6.88 -0.12 -8.71
C TRP A 158 5.60 0.05 -9.54
N ASP A 159 5.09 -1.06 -10.04
CA ASP A 159 3.83 -1.11 -10.76
C ASP A 159 2.69 -1.16 -9.73
N ASP A 160 1.82 -0.15 -9.76
CA ASP A 160 0.51 -0.23 -9.11
C ASP A 160 -0.49 -0.75 -10.15
N ASP A 161 -1.30 -1.76 -9.82
CA ASP A 161 -2.12 -2.56 -10.75
C ASP A 161 -3.26 -1.77 -11.44
N ARG A 162 -3.18 -0.43 -11.48
CA ARG A 162 -4.17 0.50 -12.01
C ARG A 162 -3.79 0.99 -13.41
N ASN A 163 -3.95 0.10 -14.38
CA ASN A 163 -3.87 0.33 -15.84
C ASN A 163 -2.49 0.58 -16.47
N ALA A 164 -2.10 -0.39 -17.32
CA ALA A 164 -1.05 -0.34 -18.33
C ALA A 164 0.37 -0.10 -17.80
N ALA A 165 1.34 -0.81 -18.38
CA ALA A 165 2.75 -0.82 -18.02
C ALA A 165 3.52 0.52 -18.22
N THR A 166 2.82 1.65 -18.14
CA THR A 166 3.32 3.00 -18.39
C THR A 166 3.32 3.91 -17.16
N ASP A 167 2.45 3.67 -16.16
CA ASP A 167 2.38 4.50 -14.96
C ASP A 167 2.96 3.75 -13.76
N LYS A 168 4.29 3.86 -13.57
CA LYS A 168 4.94 3.38 -12.35
C LYS A 168 4.74 4.39 -11.24
N GLU A 169 4.30 3.94 -10.07
CA GLU A 169 4.37 4.77 -8.87
C GLU A 169 5.84 5.01 -8.53
N ARG A 170 6.17 6.26 -8.17
CA ARG A 170 7.54 6.68 -7.85
C ARG A 170 7.60 7.21 -6.43
N LEU A 171 8.58 6.73 -5.68
CA LEU A 171 8.97 7.29 -4.39
C LEU A 171 10.41 7.79 -4.48
N VAL A 172 10.64 9.00 -3.99
CA VAL A 172 11.98 9.60 -3.93
C VAL A 172 12.31 9.95 -2.49
N THR A 173 13.45 9.46 -2.02
CA THR A 173 14.04 9.84 -0.74
C THR A 173 15.35 10.57 -1.01
N VAL A 174 15.48 11.80 -0.52
CA VAL A 174 16.71 12.58 -0.64
C VAL A 174 17.60 12.29 0.55
N VAL A 175 18.81 11.82 0.28
CA VAL A 175 19.85 11.57 1.26
C VAL A 175 20.87 12.69 1.17
N VAL A 176 20.88 13.52 2.22
CA VAL A 176 21.89 14.58 2.39
C VAL A 176 23.10 13.96 3.08
N PRO A 177 24.32 14.11 2.54
CA PRO A 177 25.55 13.68 3.20
C PRO A 177 25.81 14.43 4.51
#